data_AF-A0A926QHF6-F1
#
_entry.id   AF-A0A926QHF6-F1
#
_cell.length_a   1.000
_cell.length_b   1.000
_cell.length_c   1.000
_cell.angle_alpha   90.00
_cell.angle_beta   90.00
_cell.angle_gamma   90.00
#
_symmetry.space_group_name_H-M   'P 1'
#
loop_
_entity.id
_entity.type
_entity.pdbx_description
1 polymer ?
#
loop_
_entity_poly.entity_id
_entity_poly.type
_entity_poly.pdbx_seq_one_letter_code
_entity_poly.pdbx_strand_id
1 'polypeptide(L)'
;MSDATEPSGAKVRPWDRLWVQIALAIFLVLAVFAVAFYGFAVIGTHPARLWPWSAKTHPGLYELSRTAVPVAALVGGAAAIVVGIRRQRSTEKTVELTARTAQITADAYALDQKRAGREEIDRLRDRYTTIAAQLGDDAAPVRLAGVYAMAALADDWITMGNHREAQVCIDVLCAYIRTPRNTSTSEDAVADTRVRETITRVITQHLQEGATTSWSDKAFDFTEAHFTGSHSFSGARFNDGCRVAFLGAEFNKGCLVDFSDARFNDGCRVDFSDARFNDGCWVTFPSAWFNDGCWVTFPSAWFNDGCRV
;
A
#
# COMPACT_ATOMS: atom_id res chain seq x y z
N MET A 1 27.51 47.22 36.66
CA MET A 1 27.58 46.53 37.96
C MET A 1 26.85 45.21 37.77
N SER A 2 27.45 44.04 37.51
CA SER A 2 28.82 43.53 37.42
C SER A 2 28.77 42.49 36.29
N ASP A 3 29.67 42.50 35.32
CA ASP A 3 30.95 41.78 35.31
C ASP A 3 30.82 40.27 35.59
N ALA A 4 31.04 39.48 34.53
CA ALA A 4 31.66 38.15 34.55
C ALA A 4 31.83 37.67 33.10
N THR A 5 32.90 38.13 32.46
CA THR A 5 33.45 37.49 31.26
C THR A 5 34.04 36.13 31.65
N GLU A 6 33.33 35.04 31.38
CA GLU A 6 33.90 33.69 31.45
C GLU A 6 35.06 33.57 30.46
N PRO A 7 36.25 33.09 30.89
CA PRO A 7 37.37 32.89 29.99
C PRO A 7 37.02 31.75 29.04
N SER A 8 37.14 32.02 27.74
CA SER A 8 37.04 31.02 26.68
C SER A 8 38.12 29.96 26.89
N GLY A 9 37.76 28.89 27.61
CA GLY A 9 38.55 27.68 27.69
C GLY A 9 38.69 27.17 26.28
N ALA A 10 39.82 27.47 25.64
CA ALA A 10 40.16 27.02 24.31
C ALA A 10 40.00 25.50 24.31
N LYS A 11 38.87 25.02 23.76
CA LYS A 11 38.64 23.61 23.47
C LYS A 11 39.69 23.25 22.43
N VAL A 12 40.88 22.85 22.90
CA VAL A 12 41.95 22.31 22.07
C VAL A 12 41.29 21.24 21.22
N ARG A 13 41.21 21.50 19.91
CA ARG A 13 40.49 20.60 19.01
C ARG A 13 41.16 19.24 19.16
N PRO A 14 40.42 18.12 19.23
CA PRO A 14 41.03 16.81 19.42
C PRO A 14 42.08 16.49 18.33
N TRP A 15 41.96 17.15 17.17
CA TRP A 15 42.94 17.19 16.09
C TRP A 15 44.29 17.82 16.48
N ASP A 16 44.31 18.91 17.26
CA ASP A 16 45.55 19.58 17.68
C ASP A 16 46.34 18.74 18.68
N ARG A 17 45.65 18.04 19.60
CA ARG A 17 46.30 17.10 20.52
C ARG A 17 46.93 15.92 19.79
N LEU A 18 46.31 15.50 18.69
CA LEU A 18 46.77 14.38 17.86
C LEU A 18 48.06 14.74 17.12
N TRP A 19 48.11 15.93 16.51
CA TRP A 19 49.30 16.43 15.82
C TRP A 19 50.46 16.69 16.78
N VAL A 20 50.18 17.20 17.99
CA VAL A 20 51.20 17.36 19.04
C VAL A 20 51.78 16.00 19.48
N GLN A 21 50.93 14.97 19.65
CA GLN A 21 51.40 13.62 19.99
C GLN A 21 52.24 12.99 18.86
N ILE A 22 51.85 13.20 17.60
CA ILE A 22 52.62 12.72 16.44
C ILE A 22 53.98 13.43 16.36
N ALA A 23 54.00 14.76 16.52
CA ALA A 23 55.24 15.55 16.48
C ALA A 23 56.21 15.17 17.61
N LEU A 24 55.70 14.95 18.83
CA LEU A 24 56.51 14.51 19.97
C LEU A 24 57.08 13.10 19.76
N ALA A 25 56.30 12.20 19.17
CA ALA A 25 56.76 10.85 18.83
C ALA A 25 57.87 10.87 17.76
N ILE A 26 57.73 11.70 16.71
CA ILE A 26 58.75 11.88 15.67
C ILE A 26 60.03 12.47 16.28
N PHE A 27 59.91 13.47 17.14
CA PHE A 27 61.04 14.10 17.81
C PHE A 27 61.83 13.11 18.69
N LEU A 28 61.14 12.28 19.48
CA LEU A 28 61.77 11.24 20.30
C LEU A 28 62.53 10.21 19.44
N VAL A 29 61.95 9.79 18.32
CA VAL A 29 62.61 8.86 17.39
C VAL A 29 63.87 9.48 16.79
N LEU A 30 63.79 10.73 16.33
CA LEU A 30 64.95 11.46 15.77
C LEU A 30 66.05 11.67 16.82
N ALA A 31 65.70 11.97 18.07
CA ALA A 31 66.67 12.14 19.15
C ALA A 31 67.43 10.84 19.46
N VAL A 32 66.74 9.69 19.50
CA VAL A 32 67.37 8.38 19.70
C VAL A 32 68.32 8.05 18.54
N PHE A 33 67.92 8.33 17.29
CA PHE A 33 68.78 8.15 16.12
C PHE A 33 70.02 9.05 16.15
N ALA A 34 69.86 10.31 16.57
CA ALA A 34 70.97 11.25 16.69
C ALA A 34 72.00 10.81 17.74
N VAL A 35 71.55 10.31 18.90
CA VAL A 35 72.43 9.79 19.96
C VAL A 35 73.16 8.53 19.49
N ALA A 36 72.48 7.61 18.81
CA ALA A 36 73.09 6.41 18.25
C ALA A 36 74.13 6.74 17.17
N PHE A 37 73.81 7.69 16.28
CA PHE A 37 74.72 8.16 15.24
C PHE A 37 75.96 8.85 15.83
N TYR A 38 75.78 9.68 16.86
CA TYR A 38 76.88 10.34 17.56
C TYR A 38 77.77 9.34 18.29
N GLY A 39 77.20 8.35 18.98
CA GLY A 39 77.95 7.27 19.62
C GLY A 39 78.79 6.47 18.62
N PHE A 40 78.22 6.16 17.44
CA PHE A 40 78.93 5.45 16.37
C PHE A 40 80.07 6.29 15.76
N ALA A 41 79.83 7.58 15.55
CA ALA A 41 80.84 8.52 15.04
C ALA A 41 82.02 8.68 16.02
N VAL A 42 81.77 8.72 17.33
CA VAL A 42 82.81 8.80 18.37
C VAL A 42 83.67 7.52 18.42
N ILE A 43 83.07 6.35 18.21
CA ILE A 43 83.80 5.08 18.14
C ILE A 43 84.70 5.02 16.89
N GLY A 44 84.26 5.60 15.77
CA GLY A 44 85.02 5.63 14.52
C GLY A 44 86.25 6.56 14.54
N THR A 45 86.23 7.65 15.31
CA THR A 45 87.30 8.67 15.31
C THR A 45 88.39 8.42 16.36
N HIS A 46 88.10 7.64 17.41
CA HIS A 46 89.08 7.33 18.47
C HIS A 46 89.12 5.84 18.87
N PRO A 47 89.52 4.92 17.98
CA PRO A 47 89.49 3.48 18.26
C PRO A 47 90.46 3.04 19.37
N ALA A 48 91.60 3.70 19.52
CA ALA A 48 92.66 3.26 20.42
C ALA A 48 92.54 3.76 21.88
N ARG A 49 91.66 4.72 22.17
CA ARG A 49 91.56 5.32 23.52
C ARG A 49 90.56 4.62 24.43
N LEU A 50 89.58 3.93 23.85
CA LEU A 50 88.54 3.20 24.58
C LEU A 50 88.74 1.68 24.56
N TRP A 51 89.60 1.15 23.68
CA TRP A 51 89.75 -0.30 23.52
C TRP A 51 91.20 -0.71 23.20
N PRO A 52 92.04 -0.99 24.22
CA PRO A 52 93.50 -1.11 24.04
C PRO A 52 94.01 -2.41 23.41
N TRP A 53 93.16 -3.31 22.93
CA TRP A 53 93.57 -4.65 22.50
C TRP A 53 92.92 -4.96 21.15
N SER A 54 93.68 -4.73 20.08
CA SER A 54 93.33 -5.28 18.76
C SER A 54 93.80 -6.73 18.72
N ALA A 55 92.87 -7.68 18.68
CA ALA A 55 93.13 -9.01 18.14
C ALA A 55 91.82 -9.75 17.83
N LYS A 56 91.67 -10.17 16.57
CA LYS A 56 90.84 -11.31 16.13
C LYS A 56 89.32 -11.13 16.35
N THR A 57 88.62 -10.88 15.25
CA THR A 57 87.15 -10.95 15.05
C THR A 57 86.36 -11.57 16.21
N HIS A 58 85.70 -10.73 17.02
CA HIS A 58 84.75 -11.20 18.03
C HIS A 58 83.35 -11.35 17.39
N PRO A 59 82.71 -12.54 17.45
CA PRO A 59 81.34 -12.77 16.98
C PRO A 59 80.25 -11.93 17.68
N GLY A 60 80.60 -11.18 18.73
CA GLY A 60 79.65 -10.40 19.56
C GLY A 60 79.20 -9.06 18.97
N LEU A 61 79.86 -8.52 17.95
CA LEU A 61 79.39 -7.28 17.27
C LEU A 61 78.13 -7.52 16.42
N TYR A 62 77.86 -8.77 16.04
CA TYR A 62 76.62 -9.17 15.38
C TYR A 62 75.45 -9.32 16.39
N GLU A 63 75.74 -9.62 17.66
CA GLU A 63 74.72 -9.72 18.72
C GLU A 63 74.16 -8.34 19.13
N LEU A 64 74.91 -7.25 18.98
CA LEU A 64 74.42 -5.88 19.25
C LEU A 64 73.54 -5.30 18.14
N SER A 65 73.75 -5.69 16.87
CA SER A 65 72.81 -5.36 15.78
C SER A 65 71.53 -6.18 15.88
N ARG A 66 71.61 -7.38 16.48
CA ARG A 66 70.49 -8.28 16.73
C ARG A 66 69.44 -7.72 17.71
N THR A 67 69.81 -6.79 18.59
CA THR A 67 68.88 -6.14 19.54
C THR A 67 68.28 -4.83 19.02
N ALA A 68 68.90 -4.19 18.02
CA ALA A 68 68.37 -2.95 17.43
C ALA A 68 67.18 -3.21 16.49
N VAL A 69 67.21 -4.30 15.73
CA VAL A 69 66.14 -4.74 14.83
C VAL A 69 64.80 -4.98 15.55
N PRO A 70 64.72 -5.71 16.69
CA PRO A 70 63.45 -5.95 17.38
C PRO A 70 62.83 -4.71 18.03
N VAL A 71 63.63 -3.74 18.51
CA VAL A 71 63.11 -2.52 19.15
C VAL A 71 62.43 -1.59 18.13
N ALA A 72 63.04 -1.40 16.95
CA ALA A 72 62.43 -0.64 15.87
C ALA A 72 61.15 -1.31 15.33
N ALA A 73 61.13 -2.65 15.26
CA ALA A 73 59.94 -3.42 14.89
C ALA A 73 58.81 -3.25 15.90
N LEU A 74 59.12 -3.12 17.19
CA LEU A 74 58.14 -2.95 18.28
C LEU A 74 57.40 -1.60 18.19
N VAL A 75 58.13 -0.52 17.89
CA VAL A 75 57.55 0.82 17.70
C VAL A 75 56.69 0.89 16.42
N GLY A 76 57.18 0.29 15.33
CA GLY A 76 56.40 0.17 14.09
C GLY A 76 55.12 -0.64 14.26
N GLY A 77 55.18 -1.74 15.03
CA GLY A 77 54.02 -2.58 15.35
C GLY A 77 52.95 -1.85 16.15
N ALA A 78 53.32 -1.07 17.17
CA ALA A 78 52.38 -0.28 17.97
C ALA A 78 51.65 0.78 17.13
N ALA A 79 52.38 1.48 16.24
CA ALA A 79 51.78 2.47 15.33
C ALA A 79 50.81 1.81 14.34
N ALA A 80 51.15 0.65 13.79
CA ALA A 80 50.29 -0.11 12.89
C ALA A 80 48.98 -0.56 13.56
N ILE A 81 49.04 -1.03 14.81
CA ILE A 81 47.85 -1.40 15.59
C ILE A 81 46.93 -0.20 15.81
N VAL A 82 47.48 0.95 16.19
CA VAL A 82 46.69 2.19 16.41
C VAL A 82 46.00 2.65 15.12
N VAL A 83 46.70 2.62 13.99
CA VAL A 83 46.13 2.95 12.68
C VAL A 83 45.03 1.96 12.29
N GLY A 84 45.25 0.66 12.52
CA GLY A 84 44.25 -0.39 12.30
C GLY A 84 42.96 -0.15 13.09
N ILE A 85 43.07 0.11 14.39
CA ILE A 85 41.91 0.39 15.27
C ILE A 85 41.16 1.64 14.83
N ARG A 86 41.86 2.70 14.42
CA ARG A 86 41.22 3.94 13.94
C ARG A 86 40.49 3.74 12.62
N ARG A 87 41.09 3.00 11.69
CA ARG A 87 40.46 2.65 10.41
C ARG A 87 39.22 1.80 10.65
N GLN A 88 39.31 0.81 11.54
CA GLN A 88 38.19 -0.04 11.94
C GLN A 88 37.02 0.79 12.52
N ARG A 89 37.29 1.70 13.47
CA ARG A 89 36.26 2.58 14.03
C ARG A 89 35.64 3.53 12.98
N SER A 90 36.42 3.95 11.99
CA SER A 90 35.88 4.76 10.89
C SER A 90 34.94 3.93 10.01
N THR A 91 35.33 2.70 9.67
CA THR A 91 34.50 1.81 8.85
C THR A 91 33.23 1.37 9.58
N GLU A 92 33.32 1.09 10.89
CA GLU A 92 32.17 0.75 11.73
C GLU A 92 31.14 1.89 11.72
N LYS A 93 31.57 3.14 11.90
CA LYS A 93 30.67 4.30 11.84
C LYS A 93 30.05 4.52 10.47
N THR A 94 30.80 4.29 9.38
CA THR A 94 30.23 4.41 8.03
C THR A 94 29.20 3.33 7.76
N VAL A 95 29.44 2.09 8.20
CA VAL A 95 28.49 0.99 8.07
C VAL A 95 27.22 1.28 8.88
N GLU A 96 27.36 1.78 10.10
CA GLU A 96 26.21 2.17 10.93
C GLU A 96 25.40 3.31 10.29
N LEU A 97 26.07 4.36 9.80
CA LEU A 97 25.40 5.47 9.11
C LEU A 97 24.69 5.00 7.84
N THR A 98 25.32 4.15 7.02
CA THR A 98 24.70 3.57 5.83
C THR A 98 23.49 2.72 6.18
N ALA A 99 23.58 1.90 7.24
CA ALA A 99 22.45 1.11 7.73
C ALA A 99 21.29 1.99 8.21
N ARG A 100 21.58 3.05 8.97
CA ARG A 100 20.56 4.02 9.42
C ARG A 100 19.93 4.77 8.25
N THR A 101 20.70 5.19 7.25
CA THR A 101 20.15 5.86 6.07
C THR A 101 19.27 4.92 5.25
N ALA A 102 19.67 3.64 5.11
CA ALA A 102 18.86 2.65 4.43
C ALA A 102 17.52 2.41 5.14
N GLN A 103 17.52 2.36 6.48
CA GLN A 103 16.31 2.27 7.29
C GLN A 103 15.40 3.49 7.09
N ILE A 104 15.94 4.72 7.19
CA ILE A 104 15.15 5.94 6.98
C ILE A 104 14.52 5.97 5.59
N THR A 105 15.25 5.55 4.55
CA THR A 105 14.70 5.49 3.18
C THR A 105 13.61 4.43 3.05
N ALA A 106 13.75 3.27 3.71
CA ALA A 106 12.73 2.24 3.72
C ALA A 106 11.46 2.69 4.45
N ASP A 107 11.61 3.36 5.60
CA ASP A 107 10.50 3.93 6.36
C ASP A 107 9.80 5.06 5.58
N ALA A 108 10.57 5.91 4.89
CA ALA A 108 10.03 6.95 4.03
C ALA A 108 9.21 6.36 2.87
N TYR A 109 9.71 5.31 2.22
CA TYR A 109 8.97 4.61 1.16
C TYR A 109 7.69 3.95 1.68
N ALA A 110 7.76 3.29 2.85
CA ALA A 110 6.59 2.65 3.45
C ALA A 110 5.51 3.68 3.85
N LEU A 111 5.91 4.86 4.33
CA LEU A 111 5.00 5.96 4.62
C LEU A 111 4.39 6.55 3.34
N ASP A 112 5.18 6.71 2.29
CA ASP A 112 4.71 7.20 0.99
C ASP A 112 3.67 6.26 0.37
N GLN A 113 3.92 4.95 0.40
CA GLN A 113 2.95 3.95 -0.05
C GLN A 113 1.64 4.01 0.75
N LYS A 114 1.71 4.21 2.07
CA LYS A 114 0.53 4.41 2.93
C LYS A 114 -0.22 5.70 2.61
N ARG A 115 0.50 6.78 2.26
CA ARG A 115 -0.10 8.05 1.86
C ARG A 115 -0.81 7.91 0.51
N ALA A 116 -0.14 7.35 -0.48
CA ALA A 116 -0.72 7.08 -1.80
C ALA A 116 -1.99 6.22 -1.69
N GLY A 117 -1.97 5.15 -0.89
CA GLY A 117 -3.16 4.32 -0.66
C GLY A 117 -4.30 5.07 0.03
N ARG A 118 -4.01 6.01 0.95
CA ARG A 118 -5.03 6.86 1.56
C ARG A 118 -5.61 7.85 0.57
N GLU A 119 -4.75 8.51 -0.21
CA GLU A 119 -5.15 9.49 -1.23
C GLU A 119 -6.02 8.84 -2.31
N GLU A 120 -5.75 7.60 -2.68
CA GLU A 120 -6.58 6.82 -3.61
C GLU A 120 -7.99 6.56 -3.03
N ILE A 121 -8.08 6.11 -1.77
CA ILE A 121 -9.37 5.92 -1.07
C ILE A 121 -10.15 7.23 -0.99
N ASP A 122 -9.49 8.33 -0.62
CA ASP A 122 -10.14 9.64 -0.49
C ASP A 122 -10.65 10.13 -1.85
N ARG A 123 -9.86 9.96 -2.92
CA ARG A 123 -10.27 10.30 -4.30
C ARG A 123 -11.48 9.49 -4.76
N LEU A 124 -11.57 8.21 -4.43
CA LEU A 124 -12.73 7.39 -4.79
C LEU A 124 -14.00 7.82 -4.02
N ARG A 125 -13.86 8.22 -2.75
CA ARG A 125 -14.97 8.78 -1.95
C ARG A 125 -15.43 10.16 -2.44
N ASP A 126 -14.53 10.98 -2.94
CA ASP A 126 -14.90 12.25 -3.57
C ASP A 126 -15.66 12.03 -4.88
N ARG A 127 -15.22 11.06 -5.70
CA ARG A 127 -15.95 10.62 -6.89
C ARG A 127 -17.34 10.10 -6.52
N TYR A 128 -17.45 9.29 -5.47
CA TYR A 128 -18.74 8.79 -4.97
C TYR A 128 -19.74 9.92 -4.76
N THR A 129 -19.35 10.95 -4.01
CA THR A 129 -20.23 12.08 -3.69
C THR A 129 -20.69 12.81 -4.95
N THR A 130 -19.79 13.00 -5.91
CA THR A 130 -20.10 13.63 -7.20
C THR A 130 -21.07 12.78 -8.03
N ILE A 131 -20.85 11.48 -8.11
CA ILE A 131 -21.68 10.55 -8.89
C ILE A 131 -23.07 10.40 -8.24
N ALA A 132 -23.14 10.33 -6.92
CA ALA A 132 -24.40 10.30 -6.19
C ALA A 132 -25.26 11.54 -6.48
N ALA A 133 -24.62 12.72 -6.58
CA ALA A 133 -25.30 13.94 -7.01
C ALA A 133 -25.81 13.84 -8.46
N GLN A 134 -25.04 13.27 -9.39
CA GLN A 134 -25.48 13.05 -10.78
C GLN A 134 -26.71 12.13 -10.88
N LEU A 135 -26.79 11.09 -10.05
CA LEU A 135 -27.99 10.21 -9.97
C LEU A 135 -29.21 10.95 -9.42
N GLY A 136 -28.99 11.99 -8.61
CA GLY A 136 -30.02 12.87 -8.06
C GLY A 136 -30.56 13.93 -9.04
N ASP A 137 -29.83 14.20 -10.13
CA ASP A 137 -30.12 15.29 -11.07
C ASP A 137 -31.47 15.17 -11.79
N ASP A 138 -32.09 16.31 -12.14
CA ASP A 138 -33.37 16.35 -12.86
C ASP A 138 -33.25 15.94 -14.33
N ALA A 139 -32.08 16.10 -14.94
CA ALA A 139 -31.83 15.70 -16.31
C ALA A 139 -31.51 14.20 -16.43
N ALA A 140 -32.36 13.45 -17.14
CA ALA A 140 -32.15 12.02 -17.36
C ALA A 140 -30.78 11.66 -17.98
N PRO A 141 -30.20 12.45 -18.91
CA PRO A 141 -28.86 12.16 -19.42
C PRO A 141 -27.76 12.22 -18.34
N VAL A 142 -27.88 13.15 -17.38
CA VAL A 142 -26.93 13.27 -16.25
C VAL A 142 -27.05 12.06 -15.34
N ARG A 143 -28.28 11.61 -15.06
CA ARG A 143 -28.51 10.38 -14.29
C ARG A 143 -27.95 9.15 -14.96
N LEU A 144 -28.14 9.00 -16.28
CA LEU A 144 -27.54 7.91 -17.05
C LEU A 144 -26.01 7.90 -16.96
N ALA A 145 -25.37 9.07 -17.06
CA ALA A 145 -23.93 9.18 -16.84
C ALA A 145 -23.54 8.75 -15.42
N GLY A 146 -24.32 9.17 -14.42
CA GLY A 146 -24.17 8.76 -13.03
C GLY A 146 -24.27 7.24 -12.83
N VAL A 147 -25.16 6.54 -13.54
CA VAL A 147 -25.29 5.07 -13.45
C VAL A 147 -24.01 4.38 -13.88
N TYR A 148 -23.47 4.73 -15.05
CA TYR A 148 -22.22 4.13 -15.52
C TYR A 148 -21.03 4.51 -14.63
N ALA A 149 -20.98 5.76 -14.16
CA ALA A 149 -19.92 6.19 -13.26
C ALA A 149 -19.98 5.47 -11.91
N MET A 150 -21.18 5.20 -11.38
CA MET A 150 -21.36 4.47 -10.12
C MET A 150 -20.96 3.00 -10.27
N ALA A 151 -21.28 2.37 -11.39
CA ALA A 151 -20.83 1.02 -11.69
C ALA A 151 -19.31 0.94 -11.81
N ALA A 152 -18.69 1.85 -12.56
CA ALA A 152 -17.23 1.92 -12.66
C ALA A 152 -16.57 2.16 -11.29
N LEU A 153 -17.18 2.97 -10.42
CA LEU A 153 -16.70 3.15 -9.05
C LEU A 153 -16.82 1.87 -8.21
N ALA A 154 -17.91 1.11 -8.36
CA ALA A 154 -18.05 -0.19 -7.70
C ALA A 154 -16.95 -1.16 -8.16
N ASP A 155 -16.61 -1.15 -9.45
CA ASP A 155 -15.52 -1.97 -9.99
C ASP A 155 -14.14 -1.57 -9.48
N ASP A 156 -13.88 -0.27 -9.38
CA ASP A 156 -12.65 0.27 -8.78
C ASP A 156 -12.51 -0.25 -7.33
N TRP A 157 -13.59 -0.20 -6.54
CA TRP A 157 -13.59 -0.72 -5.17
C TRP A 157 -13.38 -2.24 -5.09
N ILE A 158 -13.99 -3.02 -5.98
CA ILE A 158 -13.77 -4.48 -6.06
C ILE A 158 -12.31 -4.77 -6.39
N THR A 159 -11.72 -4.04 -7.33
CA THR A 159 -10.32 -4.20 -7.74
C THR A 159 -9.35 -3.92 -6.58
N MET A 160 -9.69 -2.98 -5.71
CA MET A 160 -8.95 -2.69 -4.47
C MET A 160 -9.21 -3.71 -3.33
N GLY A 161 -10.10 -4.69 -3.53
CA GLY A 161 -10.49 -5.66 -2.51
C GLY A 161 -11.45 -5.10 -1.44
N ASN A 162 -12.02 -3.90 -1.66
CA ASN A 162 -12.96 -3.29 -0.73
C ASN A 162 -14.42 -3.57 -1.12
N HIS A 163 -14.83 -4.83 -0.91
CA HIS A 163 -16.17 -5.29 -1.28
C HIS A 163 -17.31 -4.57 -0.55
N ARG A 164 -17.03 -3.98 0.63
CA ARG A 164 -18.02 -3.21 1.39
C ARG A 164 -18.38 -1.90 0.68
N GLU A 165 -17.40 -1.14 0.23
CA GLU A 165 -17.65 0.13 -0.49
C GLU A 165 -18.25 -0.14 -1.88
N ALA A 166 -17.86 -1.24 -2.52
CA ALA A 166 -18.51 -1.69 -3.76
C ALA A 166 -20.01 -1.99 -3.55
N GLN A 167 -20.36 -2.68 -2.46
CA GLN A 167 -21.77 -2.93 -2.12
C GLN A 167 -22.54 -1.63 -1.91
N VAL A 168 -21.96 -0.61 -1.27
CA VAL A 168 -22.61 0.70 -1.11
C VAL A 168 -22.95 1.33 -2.47
N CYS A 169 -22.06 1.23 -3.45
CA CYS A 169 -22.31 1.76 -4.80
C CYS A 169 -23.49 1.02 -5.48
N ILE A 170 -23.54 -0.30 -5.32
CA ILE A 170 -24.64 -1.15 -5.83
C ILE A 170 -25.94 -0.86 -5.10
N ASP A 171 -25.90 -0.63 -3.79
CA ASP A 171 -27.05 -0.27 -2.96
C ASP A 171 -27.65 1.06 -3.41
N VAL A 172 -26.83 2.05 -3.80
CA VAL A 172 -27.32 3.31 -4.36
C VAL A 172 -28.04 3.10 -5.70
N LEU A 173 -27.50 2.23 -6.56
CA LEU A 173 -28.16 1.86 -7.82
C LEU A 173 -29.52 1.15 -7.55
N CYS A 174 -29.56 0.24 -6.59
CA CYS A 174 -30.81 -0.43 -6.20
C CYS A 174 -31.79 0.56 -5.55
N ALA A 175 -31.31 1.47 -4.70
CA ALA A 175 -32.11 2.52 -4.08
C ALA A 175 -32.72 3.48 -5.10
N TYR A 176 -32.04 3.75 -6.21
CA TYR A 176 -32.62 4.48 -7.33
C TYR A 176 -33.88 3.78 -7.86
N ILE A 177 -33.80 2.46 -8.10
CA ILE A 177 -34.93 1.65 -8.59
C ILE A 177 -36.07 1.61 -7.53
N ARG A 178 -35.73 1.68 -6.25
CA ARG A 178 -36.70 1.75 -5.14
C ARG A 178 -37.41 3.09 -5.02
N THR A 179 -36.73 4.19 -5.34
CA THR A 179 -37.24 5.54 -5.07
C THR A 179 -38.18 5.98 -6.19
N PRO A 180 -39.46 6.29 -5.91
CA PRO A 180 -40.34 6.91 -6.89
C PRO A 180 -39.80 8.29 -7.31
N ARG A 181 -39.85 8.61 -8.60
CA ARG A 181 -39.53 9.97 -9.08
C ARG A 181 -40.80 10.71 -9.46
N ASN A 182 -40.87 11.97 -9.05
CA ASN A 182 -41.91 12.89 -9.49
C ASN A 182 -41.62 13.28 -10.94
N THR A 183 -42.31 12.62 -11.87
CA THR A 183 -42.22 12.90 -13.30
C THR A 183 -43.33 13.87 -13.66
N SER A 184 -42.96 15.02 -14.24
CA SER A 184 -43.93 16.09 -14.54
C SER A 184 -44.67 15.84 -15.85
N THR A 185 -44.04 15.09 -16.75
CA THR A 185 -44.54 14.73 -18.08
C THR A 185 -44.43 13.23 -18.35
N SER A 186 -45.14 12.74 -19.37
CA SER A 186 -44.96 11.37 -19.87
C SER A 186 -43.56 11.12 -20.41
N GLU A 187 -42.91 12.14 -20.97
CA GLU A 187 -41.53 12.05 -21.47
C GLU A 187 -40.54 11.84 -20.31
N ASP A 188 -40.71 12.56 -19.20
CA ASP A 188 -39.90 12.37 -17.99
C ASP A 188 -40.06 10.96 -17.41
N ALA A 189 -41.29 10.42 -17.44
CA ALA A 189 -41.57 9.06 -16.97
C ALA A 189 -40.90 7.99 -17.84
N VAL A 190 -40.95 8.15 -19.16
CA VAL A 190 -40.23 7.27 -20.10
C VAL A 190 -38.72 7.39 -19.91
N ALA A 191 -38.20 8.60 -19.73
CA ALA A 191 -36.78 8.84 -19.51
C ALA A 191 -36.29 8.22 -18.19
N ASP A 192 -37.05 8.33 -17.10
CA ASP A 192 -36.73 7.68 -15.82
C ASP A 192 -36.80 6.15 -15.92
N THR A 193 -37.80 5.61 -16.63
CA THR A 193 -37.89 4.18 -16.92
C THR A 193 -36.62 3.68 -17.61
N ARG A 194 -36.13 4.39 -18.64
CA ARG A 194 -34.87 4.04 -19.34
C ARG A 194 -33.65 4.07 -18.43
N VAL A 195 -33.62 4.95 -17.42
CA VAL A 195 -32.54 4.96 -16.41
C VAL A 195 -32.62 3.69 -15.57
N ARG A 196 -33.81 3.32 -15.06
CA ARG A 196 -34.01 2.10 -14.26
C ARG A 196 -33.67 0.83 -15.05
N GLU A 197 -34.12 0.73 -16.30
CA GLU A 197 -33.77 -0.37 -17.20
C GLU A 197 -32.24 -0.42 -17.44
N THR A 198 -31.58 0.73 -17.55
CA THR A 198 -30.12 0.81 -17.68
C THR A 198 -29.42 0.34 -16.41
N ILE A 199 -29.92 0.67 -15.23
CA ILE A 199 -29.37 0.16 -13.96
C ILE A 199 -29.45 -1.36 -13.93
N THR A 200 -30.61 -1.94 -14.23
CA THR A 200 -30.76 -3.39 -14.28
C THR A 200 -29.83 -4.01 -15.32
N ARG A 201 -29.73 -3.42 -16.52
CA ARG A 201 -28.82 -3.91 -17.56
C ARG A 201 -27.36 -3.91 -17.10
N VAL A 202 -26.91 -2.84 -16.44
CA VAL A 202 -25.55 -2.74 -15.90
C VAL A 202 -25.32 -3.79 -14.82
N ILE A 203 -26.27 -3.97 -13.88
CA ILE A 203 -26.20 -5.05 -12.89
C ILE A 203 -26.07 -6.41 -13.59
N THR A 204 -26.96 -6.71 -14.54
CA THR A 204 -26.98 -7.98 -15.27
C THR A 204 -25.69 -8.23 -16.05
N GLN A 205 -25.06 -7.19 -16.62
CA GLN A 205 -23.77 -7.30 -17.31
C GLN A 205 -22.65 -7.77 -16.36
N HIS A 206 -22.63 -7.29 -15.11
CA HIS A 206 -21.65 -7.72 -14.11
C HIS A 206 -21.98 -9.09 -13.47
N LEU A 207 -23.18 -9.59 -13.71
CA LEU A 207 -23.61 -10.93 -13.32
C LEU A 207 -23.42 -11.97 -14.44
N GLN A 208 -23.01 -11.57 -15.65
CA GLN A 208 -22.76 -12.53 -16.72
C GLN A 208 -21.52 -13.39 -16.45
N GLU A 209 -21.54 -14.61 -17.00
CA GLU A 209 -20.37 -15.46 -17.06
C GLU A 209 -19.27 -14.79 -17.90
N GLY A 210 -18.07 -14.63 -17.34
CA GLY A 210 -16.96 -13.95 -17.99
C GLY A 210 -16.94 -12.42 -17.86
N ALA A 211 -17.79 -11.83 -17.00
CA ALA A 211 -17.68 -10.41 -16.66
C ALA A 211 -16.28 -10.08 -16.11
N THR A 212 -15.69 -8.97 -16.57
CA THR A 212 -14.34 -8.54 -16.15
C THR A 212 -14.26 -8.33 -14.64
N THR A 213 -15.29 -7.70 -14.07
CA THR A 213 -15.48 -7.55 -12.64
C THR A 213 -16.83 -8.15 -12.28
N SER A 214 -16.83 -9.26 -11.55
CA SER A 214 -18.07 -9.95 -11.20
C SER A 214 -18.75 -9.32 -9.99
N TRP A 215 -20.07 -9.15 -10.08
CA TRP A 215 -20.93 -8.77 -8.97
C TRP A 215 -21.73 -9.95 -8.40
N SER A 216 -21.39 -11.19 -8.77
CA SER A 216 -22.14 -12.41 -8.40
C SER A 216 -22.22 -12.69 -6.91
N ASP A 217 -21.27 -12.17 -6.11
CA ASP A 217 -21.25 -12.25 -4.64
C ASP A 217 -21.96 -11.08 -3.93
N LYS A 218 -22.62 -10.19 -4.68
CA LYS A 218 -23.26 -8.98 -4.13
C LYS A 218 -24.72 -9.23 -3.80
N ALA A 219 -25.23 -8.45 -2.85
CA ALA A 219 -26.65 -8.45 -2.51
C ALA A 219 -27.38 -7.40 -3.37
N PHE A 220 -28.62 -7.71 -3.75
CA PHE A 220 -29.46 -6.82 -4.54
C PHE A 220 -30.79 -6.62 -3.81
N ASP A 221 -30.99 -5.42 -3.28
CA ASP A 221 -32.19 -5.06 -2.52
C ASP A 221 -33.11 -4.14 -3.33
N PHE A 222 -34.16 -4.73 -3.88
CA PHE A 222 -35.26 -4.06 -4.58
C PHE A 222 -36.54 -4.00 -3.73
N THR A 223 -36.40 -4.01 -2.41
CA THR A 223 -37.54 -3.86 -1.47
C THR A 223 -38.33 -2.58 -1.78
N GLU A 224 -39.64 -2.73 -1.94
CA GLU A 224 -40.60 -1.67 -2.29
C GLU A 224 -40.32 -0.99 -3.64
N ALA A 225 -39.54 -1.63 -4.51
CA ALA A 225 -39.26 -1.08 -5.83
C ALA A 225 -40.47 -1.14 -6.76
N HIS A 226 -40.60 -0.12 -7.60
CA HIS A 226 -41.60 -0.07 -8.67
C HIS A 226 -40.94 -0.46 -9.99
N PHE A 227 -41.24 -1.67 -10.48
CA PHE A 227 -40.77 -2.16 -11.76
C PHE A 227 -41.75 -1.75 -12.86
N THR A 228 -41.26 -0.99 -13.83
CA THR A 228 -41.98 -0.51 -15.02
C THR A 228 -41.07 -0.73 -16.23
N GLY A 229 -41.63 -1.11 -17.39
CA GLY A 229 -40.80 -1.41 -18.56
C GLY A 229 -40.16 -2.80 -18.49
N SER A 230 -39.00 -2.96 -19.12
CA SER A 230 -38.36 -4.27 -19.33
C SER A 230 -37.01 -4.39 -18.60
N HIS A 231 -36.94 -5.34 -17.67
CA HIS A 231 -35.79 -5.61 -16.81
C HIS A 231 -35.30 -7.04 -17.04
N SER A 232 -34.15 -7.19 -17.70
CA SER A 232 -33.58 -8.52 -17.95
C SER A 232 -32.44 -8.81 -16.99
N PHE A 233 -32.54 -9.96 -16.32
CA PHE A 233 -31.52 -10.68 -15.57
C PHE A 233 -31.16 -11.99 -16.28
N SER A 234 -31.41 -12.07 -17.60
CA SER A 234 -31.14 -13.28 -18.35
C SER A 234 -29.64 -13.63 -18.32
N GLY A 235 -29.34 -14.90 -18.10
CA GLY A 235 -27.97 -15.40 -17.97
C GLY A 235 -27.25 -14.96 -16.69
N ALA A 236 -27.89 -14.21 -15.79
CA ALA A 236 -27.26 -13.74 -14.56
C ALA A 236 -26.78 -14.92 -13.69
N ARG A 237 -25.60 -14.78 -13.08
CA ARG A 237 -24.99 -15.73 -12.16
C ARG A 237 -24.99 -15.15 -10.76
N PHE A 238 -25.70 -15.78 -9.84
CA PHE A 238 -25.70 -15.45 -8.44
C PHE A 238 -24.98 -16.56 -7.67
N ASN A 239 -23.94 -16.20 -6.91
CA ASN A 239 -23.10 -17.14 -6.18
C ASN A 239 -23.79 -17.66 -4.91
N ASP A 240 -23.15 -18.61 -4.23
CA ASP A 240 -23.70 -19.26 -3.04
C ASP A 240 -24.08 -18.24 -1.96
N GLY A 241 -25.23 -18.46 -1.33
CA GLY A 241 -25.77 -17.58 -0.30
C GLY A 241 -26.22 -16.21 -0.80
N CYS A 242 -26.43 -16.04 -2.12
CA CYS A 242 -26.89 -14.77 -2.67
C CYS A 242 -28.19 -14.29 -2.02
N ARG A 243 -28.38 -12.98 -1.99
CA ARG A 243 -29.61 -12.34 -1.51
C ARG A 243 -30.15 -11.38 -2.55
N VAL A 244 -31.34 -11.70 -3.07
CA VAL A 244 -32.10 -10.84 -3.98
C VAL A 244 -33.47 -10.58 -3.37
N ALA A 245 -33.73 -9.34 -2.95
CA ALA A 245 -34.96 -8.99 -2.24
C ALA A 245 -35.88 -8.15 -3.14
N PHE A 246 -37.13 -8.58 -3.24
CA PHE A 246 -38.26 -7.89 -3.89
C PHE A 246 -39.42 -7.72 -2.90
N LEU A 247 -39.11 -7.65 -1.59
CA LEU A 247 -40.10 -7.51 -0.53
C LEU A 247 -40.98 -6.28 -0.79
N GLY A 248 -42.30 -6.44 -0.90
CA GLY A 248 -43.22 -5.34 -1.15
C GLY A 248 -43.06 -4.66 -2.52
N ALA A 249 -42.27 -5.23 -3.44
CA ALA A 249 -42.05 -4.63 -4.75
C ALA A 249 -43.33 -4.65 -5.61
N GLU A 250 -43.54 -3.59 -6.39
CA GLU A 250 -44.67 -3.45 -7.29
C GLU A 250 -44.22 -3.67 -8.74
N PHE A 251 -44.65 -4.80 -9.30
CA PHE A 251 -44.50 -5.14 -10.71
C PHE A 251 -45.69 -4.56 -11.46
N ASN A 252 -45.50 -3.38 -12.08
CA ASN A 252 -46.57 -2.57 -12.66
C ASN A 252 -47.05 -3.09 -14.02
N LYS A 253 -48.18 -2.56 -14.47
CA LYS A 253 -48.86 -3.00 -15.71
C LYS A 253 -47.90 -3.07 -16.90
N GLY A 254 -47.84 -4.23 -17.54
CA GLY A 254 -47.03 -4.46 -18.74
C GLY A 254 -45.52 -4.55 -18.50
N CYS A 255 -45.05 -4.69 -17.25
CA CYS A 255 -43.63 -4.95 -17.03
C CYS A 255 -43.19 -6.33 -17.55
N LEU A 256 -41.91 -6.43 -17.89
CA LEU A 256 -41.25 -7.71 -18.16
C LEU A 256 -40.03 -7.80 -17.23
N VAL A 257 -39.97 -8.86 -16.42
CA VAL A 257 -38.80 -9.18 -15.60
C VAL A 257 -38.34 -10.59 -15.94
N ASP A 258 -37.21 -10.66 -16.64
CA ASP A 258 -36.75 -11.88 -17.30
C ASP A 258 -35.52 -12.46 -16.60
N PHE A 259 -35.67 -13.65 -16.01
CA PHE A 259 -34.59 -14.44 -15.42
C PHE A 259 -34.22 -15.67 -16.28
N SER A 260 -34.47 -15.62 -17.60
CA SER A 260 -34.14 -16.72 -18.50
C SER A 260 -32.68 -17.12 -18.37
N ASP A 261 -32.39 -18.41 -18.17
CA ASP A 261 -31.04 -18.96 -18.01
C ASP A 261 -30.24 -18.38 -16.82
N ALA A 262 -30.90 -17.69 -15.88
CA ALA A 262 -30.28 -17.24 -14.64
C ALA A 262 -29.90 -18.44 -13.77
N ARG A 263 -28.79 -18.35 -13.05
CA ARG A 263 -28.33 -19.38 -12.12
C ARG A 263 -28.26 -18.83 -10.71
N PHE A 264 -28.98 -19.47 -9.81
CA PHE A 264 -28.99 -19.21 -8.39
C PHE A 264 -28.34 -20.42 -7.71
N ASN A 265 -27.10 -20.24 -7.22
CA ASN A 265 -26.35 -21.32 -6.62
C ASN A 265 -26.80 -21.60 -5.15
N ASP A 266 -26.03 -22.40 -4.42
CA ASP A 266 -26.47 -23.04 -3.18
C ASP A 266 -26.84 -22.00 -2.11
N GLY A 267 -27.95 -22.20 -1.42
CA GLY A 267 -28.36 -21.29 -0.34
C GLY A 267 -28.83 -19.90 -0.77
N CYS A 268 -28.97 -19.65 -2.08
CA CYS A 268 -29.52 -18.40 -2.59
C CYS A 268 -30.95 -18.12 -2.05
N ARG A 269 -31.23 -16.87 -1.71
CA ARG A 269 -32.57 -16.42 -1.28
C ARG A 269 -33.08 -15.31 -2.19
N VAL A 270 -34.16 -15.61 -2.90
CA VAL A 270 -34.94 -14.68 -3.71
C VAL A 270 -36.30 -14.47 -3.05
N ASP A 271 -36.56 -13.26 -2.56
CA ASP A 271 -37.71 -13.00 -1.68
C ASP A 271 -38.70 -12.03 -2.33
N PHE A 272 -39.87 -12.53 -2.75
CA PHE A 272 -41.00 -11.75 -3.27
C PHE A 272 -42.12 -11.61 -2.24
N SER A 273 -41.81 -11.68 -0.94
CA SER A 273 -42.83 -11.48 0.09
C SER A 273 -43.55 -10.14 -0.10
N ASP A 274 -44.87 -10.10 0.07
CA ASP A 274 -45.71 -8.91 -0.08
C ASP A 274 -45.64 -8.21 -1.47
N ALA A 275 -44.99 -8.83 -2.46
CA ALA A 275 -44.86 -8.27 -3.80
C ALA A 275 -46.21 -8.24 -4.53
N ARG A 276 -46.41 -7.25 -5.39
CA ARG A 276 -47.64 -7.06 -6.17
C ARG A 276 -47.37 -7.21 -7.65
N PHE A 277 -47.98 -8.22 -8.26
CA PHE A 277 -47.92 -8.49 -9.70
C PHE A 277 -49.19 -8.00 -10.38
N ASN A 278 -49.10 -6.84 -11.04
CA ASN A 278 -50.24 -6.17 -11.68
C ASN A 278 -50.47 -6.66 -13.12
N ASP A 279 -51.64 -6.33 -13.67
CA ASP A 279 -52.14 -6.83 -14.96
C ASP A 279 -51.10 -6.78 -16.08
N GLY A 280 -50.90 -7.92 -16.73
CA GLY A 280 -50.01 -8.03 -17.89
C GLY A 280 -48.53 -7.85 -17.58
N CYS A 281 -48.11 -7.81 -16.30
CA CYS A 281 -46.69 -7.99 -15.98
C CYS A 281 -46.27 -9.47 -16.04
N TRP A 282 -45.11 -9.70 -16.65
CA TRP A 282 -44.55 -11.02 -16.88
C TRP A 282 -43.23 -11.10 -16.13
N VAL A 283 -43.20 -11.86 -15.04
CA VAL A 283 -41.96 -12.29 -14.39
C VAL A 283 -41.71 -13.73 -14.81
N THR A 284 -40.51 -14.05 -15.26
CA THR A 284 -40.29 -15.36 -15.88
C THR A 284 -38.93 -15.93 -15.53
N PHE A 285 -38.88 -17.25 -15.33
CA PHE A 285 -37.69 -18.02 -15.02
C PHE A 285 -37.41 -19.17 -16.03
N PRO A 286 -37.55 -18.99 -17.36
CA PRO A 286 -37.35 -20.08 -18.31
C PRO A 286 -35.92 -20.59 -18.23
N SER A 287 -35.73 -21.89 -18.11
CA SER A 287 -34.39 -22.50 -18.00
C SER A 287 -33.54 -21.95 -16.85
N ALA A 288 -34.14 -21.23 -15.90
CA ALA A 288 -33.41 -20.78 -14.72
C ALA A 288 -33.04 -21.99 -13.86
N TRP A 289 -31.83 -21.98 -13.33
CA TRP A 289 -31.32 -23.05 -12.49
C TRP A 289 -31.26 -22.58 -11.04
N PHE A 290 -31.92 -23.33 -10.16
CA PHE A 290 -31.85 -23.17 -8.71
C PHE A 290 -31.16 -24.41 -8.12
N ASN A 291 -30.02 -24.24 -7.44
CA ASN A 291 -29.30 -25.35 -6.80
C ASN A 291 -29.81 -25.63 -5.37
N ASP A 292 -29.10 -26.49 -4.65
CA ASP A 292 -29.51 -27.02 -3.36
C ASP A 292 -29.68 -25.92 -2.31
N GLY A 293 -30.80 -25.97 -1.61
CA GLY A 293 -31.13 -24.99 -0.58
C GLY A 293 -31.34 -23.58 -1.11
N CYS A 294 -31.57 -23.38 -2.41
CA CYS A 294 -32.07 -22.12 -2.95
C CYS A 294 -33.58 -21.96 -2.65
N TRP A 295 -33.98 -20.77 -2.21
CA TRP A 295 -35.37 -20.44 -1.85
C TRP A 295 -35.86 -19.28 -2.71
N VAL A 296 -36.92 -19.52 -3.47
CA VAL A 296 -37.73 -18.46 -4.08
C VAL A 296 -39.06 -18.45 -3.37
N THR A 297 -39.39 -17.33 -2.71
CA THR A 297 -40.54 -17.26 -1.81
C THR A 297 -41.50 -16.15 -2.23
N PHE A 298 -42.80 -16.47 -2.28
CA PHE A 298 -43.89 -15.51 -2.53
C PHE A 298 -44.90 -15.34 -1.36
N PRO A 299 -44.48 -15.32 -0.07
CA PRO A 299 -45.41 -15.13 1.05
C PRO A 299 -46.23 -13.86 0.88
N SER A 300 -47.55 -13.95 1.03
CA SER A 300 -48.45 -12.79 0.92
C SER A 300 -48.35 -12.01 -0.40
N ALA A 301 -47.73 -12.58 -1.43
CA ALA A 301 -47.66 -11.96 -2.75
C ALA A 301 -49.05 -11.90 -3.38
N TRP A 302 -49.34 -10.79 -4.05
CA TRP A 302 -50.62 -10.56 -4.70
C TRP A 302 -50.47 -10.63 -6.23
N PHE A 303 -51.26 -11.50 -6.86
CA PHE A 303 -51.29 -11.70 -8.30
C PHE A 303 -52.64 -11.23 -8.86
N ASN A 304 -52.63 -10.23 -9.76
CA ASN A 304 -53.82 -9.75 -10.45
C ASN A 304 -54.08 -10.50 -11.76
N ASP A 305 -55.27 -10.33 -12.34
CA ASP A 305 -55.67 -11.05 -13.55
C ASP A 305 -54.71 -10.79 -14.73
N GLY A 306 -54.25 -11.88 -15.35
CA GLY A 306 -53.38 -11.81 -16.53
C GLY A 306 -51.91 -11.53 -16.26
N CYS A 307 -51.47 -11.43 -14.99
CA CYS A 307 -50.04 -11.53 -14.69
C CYS A 307 -49.55 -12.98 -14.86
N ARG A 308 -48.25 -13.13 -15.15
CA ARG A 308 -47.57 -14.44 -15.23
C ARG A 308 -46.29 -14.37 -14.42
N VAL A 309 -46.09 -15.34 -13.53
CA VAL A 309 -44.91 -15.51 -12.67
C VAL A 309 -44.46 -16.95 -12.73
#